data_AF-T0YFX6-F1
#
_entry.id   AF-T0YFX6-F1
#
_cell.length_a   1.000
_cell.length_b   1.000
_cell.length_c   1.000
_cell.angle_alpha   90.00
_cell.angle_beta   90.00
_cell.angle_gamma   90.00
#
_symmetry.space_group_name_H-M   'P 1'
#
loop_
_entity.id
_entity.type
_entity.pdbx_description
1 polymer ?
#
loop_
_entity_poly.entity_id
_entity_poly.type
_entity_poly.pdbx_seq_one_letter_code
_entity_poly.pdbx_strand_id
1 'polypeptide(L)'
;ALWDGGMSFHGGLLGVLAGGLYWSHKYRVPFFDAVDFIAPLVPIGLGLGRIGNFINGELWGHLTDKPWGMIFPRALREASQCAAMNPQQIAKNWVCAHYTPAQLHEAGQFAGFSDAQFRALWRTGALNSFAREPSQLMECFLEGFVLFVFLWIYSRKPRKRYAISGWFALLYGVFRFSVEFIRDPDPQLGYLLGTGWMTMGQLLSMPLIVAGLFLLWLSRRQPAPPVPVPVPVLVSVPVTEA
;
A
#
# COMPACT_ATOMS: atom_id res chain seq x y z
N ALA A 1 9.64 -10.54 22.55
CA ALA A 1 9.06 -10.92 21.25
C ALA A 1 8.14 -9.83 20.66
N LEU A 2 7.08 -9.40 21.35
CA LEU A 2 6.17 -8.36 20.81
C LEU A 2 6.82 -6.97 20.68
N TRP A 3 7.70 -6.63 21.63
CA TRP A 3 8.42 -5.35 21.70
C TRP A 3 9.71 -5.33 20.86
N ASP A 4 10.09 -6.46 20.28
CA ASP A 4 11.30 -6.61 19.46
C ASP A 4 11.02 -6.38 17.96
N GLY A 5 9.82 -5.91 17.60
CA GLY A 5 9.48 -5.48 16.23
C GLY A 5 9.09 -6.58 15.25
N GLY A 6 8.89 -7.82 15.70
CA GLY A 6 8.48 -8.94 14.83
C GLY A 6 6.97 -9.00 14.58
N MET A 7 6.43 -8.14 13.71
CA MET A 7 5.04 -8.26 13.25
C MET A 7 4.96 -9.09 11.95
N SER A 8 4.24 -10.22 12.01
CA SER A 8 3.94 -11.02 10.82
C SER A 8 2.71 -10.47 10.11
N PHE A 9 2.89 -9.93 8.90
CA PHE A 9 1.79 -9.48 8.05
C PHE A 9 0.77 -10.60 7.82
N HIS A 10 1.23 -11.81 7.52
CA HIS A 10 0.36 -12.97 7.29
C HIS A 10 -0.42 -13.37 8.56
N GLY A 11 0.20 -13.29 9.73
CA GLY A 11 -0.48 -13.54 11.01
C GLY A 11 -1.58 -12.52 11.28
N GLY A 12 -1.30 -11.22 11.03
CA GLY A 12 -2.28 -10.16 11.14
C GLY A 12 -3.47 -10.35 10.19
N LEU A 13 -3.20 -10.66 8.92
CA LEU A 13 -4.24 -10.93 7.91
C LEU A 13 -5.13 -12.12 8.30
N LEU A 14 -4.53 -13.24 8.69
CA LEU A 14 -5.28 -14.41 9.16
C LEU A 14 -6.12 -14.11 10.39
N GLY A 15 -5.59 -13.32 11.33
CA GLY A 15 -6.32 -12.88 12.52
C GLY A 15 -7.56 -12.05 12.16
N VAL A 16 -7.42 -11.08 11.25
CA VAL A 16 -8.55 -10.26 10.79
C VAL A 16 -9.61 -11.11 10.08
N LEU A 17 -9.19 -12.03 9.20
CA LEU A 17 -10.12 -12.92 8.49
C LEU A 17 -10.86 -13.86 9.45
N ALA A 18 -10.14 -14.51 10.36
CA ALA A 18 -10.74 -15.40 11.36
C ALA A 18 -11.68 -14.64 12.31
N GLY A 19 -11.28 -13.46 12.77
CA GLY A 19 -12.12 -12.60 13.60
C GLY A 19 -13.38 -12.13 12.89
N GLY A 20 -13.27 -11.74 11.61
CA GLY A 20 -14.40 -11.36 10.78
C GLY A 20 -15.38 -12.53 10.53
N LEU A 21 -14.85 -13.73 10.25
CA LEU A 21 -15.66 -14.94 10.10
C LEU A 21 -16.36 -15.32 11.40
N TYR A 22 -15.66 -15.25 12.53
CA TYR A 22 -16.24 -15.50 13.86
C TYR A 22 -17.35 -14.49 14.18
N TRP A 23 -17.14 -13.19 13.93
CA TRP A 23 -18.13 -12.15 14.15
C TRP A 23 -19.37 -12.34 13.26
N SER A 24 -19.16 -12.61 11.97
CA SER A 24 -20.21 -12.93 11.00
C SER A 24 -21.06 -14.12 11.47
N HIS A 25 -20.41 -15.19 11.96
CA HIS A 25 -21.10 -16.35 12.50
C HIS A 25 -21.89 -16.04 13.78
N LYS A 26 -21.26 -15.34 14.75
CA LYS A 26 -21.85 -15.00 16.04
C LYS A 26 -23.11 -14.15 15.91
N TYR A 27 -23.11 -13.18 15.00
CA TYR A 27 -24.22 -12.24 14.81
C TYR A 27 -25.14 -12.62 13.65
N ARG A 28 -24.89 -13.76 12.99
CA ARG A 28 -25.66 -14.25 11.82
C ARG A 28 -25.78 -13.23 10.68
N VAL A 29 -24.79 -12.35 10.57
CA VAL A 29 -24.66 -11.40 9.45
C VAL A 29 -23.83 -12.08 8.38
N PRO A 30 -24.28 -12.14 7.12
CA PRO A 30 -23.49 -12.78 6.07
C PRO A 30 -22.16 -12.05 5.86
N PHE A 31 -21.08 -12.83 5.70
CA PHE A 31 -19.71 -12.31 5.73
C PHE A 31 -19.45 -11.11 4.81
N PHE A 32 -19.93 -11.17 3.56
CA PHE A 32 -19.70 -10.09 2.60
C PHE A 32 -20.49 -8.81 2.91
N ASP A 33 -21.55 -8.85 3.72
CA ASP A 33 -22.19 -7.62 4.20
C ASP A 33 -21.29 -6.91 5.21
N ALA A 34 -20.63 -7.68 6.08
CA ALA A 34 -19.64 -7.14 7.02
C ALA A 34 -18.41 -6.60 6.28
N VAL A 35 -17.92 -7.31 5.27
CA VAL A 35 -16.79 -6.85 4.45
C VAL A 35 -17.15 -5.59 3.67
N ASP A 36 -18.30 -5.56 2.98
CA ASP A 36 -18.74 -4.38 2.23
C ASP A 36 -18.93 -3.16 3.13
N PHE A 37 -19.31 -3.37 4.40
CA PHE A 37 -19.41 -2.30 5.40
C PHE A 37 -18.04 -1.77 5.84
N ILE A 38 -17.05 -2.64 6.06
CA ILE A 38 -15.72 -2.27 6.56
C ILE A 38 -14.79 -1.77 5.44
N ALA A 39 -14.96 -2.27 4.21
CA ALA A 39 -14.06 -2.01 3.08
C ALA A 39 -13.74 -0.52 2.83
N PRO A 40 -14.68 0.44 2.96
CA PRO A 40 -14.38 1.86 2.81
C PRO A 40 -13.43 2.43 3.87
N LEU A 41 -13.25 1.76 5.01
CA LEU A 41 -12.36 2.20 6.10
C LEU A 41 -10.93 1.66 5.95
N VAL A 42 -10.76 0.54 5.24
CA VAL A 42 -9.46 -0.11 5.03
C VAL A 42 -8.41 0.82 4.40
N PRO A 43 -8.74 1.66 3.39
CA PRO A 43 -7.78 2.60 2.79
C PRO A 43 -7.13 3.56 3.78
N ILE A 44 -7.80 3.91 4.89
CA ILE A 44 -7.20 4.77 5.93
C ILE A 44 -5.99 4.08 6.53
N GLY A 45 -6.13 2.80 6.89
CA GLY A 45 -5.03 1.99 7.42
C GLY A 45 -3.91 1.80 6.41
N LEU A 46 -4.25 1.56 5.14
CA LEU A 46 -3.25 1.47 4.05
C LEU A 46 -2.46 2.77 3.91
N GLY A 47 -3.15 3.91 3.81
CA GLY A 47 -2.53 5.22 3.68
C GLY A 47 -1.61 5.57 4.86
N LEU A 48 -2.06 5.32 6.09
CA LEU A 48 -1.26 5.53 7.31
C LEU A 48 -0.02 4.63 7.35
N GLY A 49 -0.16 3.36 6.93
CA GLY A 49 0.98 2.46 6.80
C GLY A 49 2.05 2.99 5.85
N ARG A 50 1.63 3.55 4.71
CA ARG A 50 2.56 4.15 3.73
C ARG A 50 3.21 5.42 4.23
N ILE A 51 2.51 6.24 5.01
CA ILE A 51 3.12 7.39 5.71
C ILE A 51 4.20 6.90 6.69
N GLY A 52 3.94 5.81 7.42
CA GLY A 52 4.93 5.15 8.27
C GLY A 52 6.17 4.73 7.48
N ASN A 53 6.01 4.08 6.33
CA ASN A 53 7.14 3.70 5.47
C ASN A 53 7.93 4.93 4.97
N PHE A 54 7.25 6.02 4.64
CA PHE A 54 7.90 7.26 4.23
C PHE A 54 8.71 7.88 5.36
N ILE A 55 8.15 7.97 6.57
CA ILE A 55 8.84 8.50 7.77
C ILE A 55 10.05 7.64 8.13
N ASN A 56 9.91 6.32 8.06
CA ASN A 56 11.01 5.38 8.29
C ASN A 56 12.08 5.41 7.19
N GLY A 57 11.77 6.04 6.05
CA GLY A 57 12.60 5.99 4.85
C GLY A 57 12.84 4.55 4.45
N GLU A 58 11.80 3.83 4.05
CA GLU A 58 11.89 2.45 3.52
C GLU A 58 10.91 2.28 2.35
N LEU A 59 11.16 1.29 1.48
CA LEU A 59 10.27 0.97 0.34
C LEU A 59 10.13 2.09 -0.70
N TRP A 60 11.22 2.81 -0.96
CA TRP A 60 11.30 3.84 -2.00
C TRP A 60 11.31 3.24 -3.41
N GLY A 61 11.12 4.08 -4.41
CA GLY A 61 11.16 3.68 -5.81
C GLY A 61 12.53 3.82 -6.46
N HIS A 62 12.51 3.67 -7.79
CA HIS A 62 13.71 3.75 -8.63
C HIS A 62 14.42 5.10 -8.51
N LEU A 63 15.70 5.11 -8.87
CA LEU A 63 16.46 6.35 -9.09
C LEU A 63 15.77 7.21 -10.16
N THR A 64 15.71 8.51 -9.95
CA THR A 64 14.98 9.43 -10.82
C THR A 64 15.60 10.81 -10.86
N ASP A 65 15.62 11.42 -12.04
CA ASP A 65 16.04 12.81 -12.25
C ASP A 65 14.84 13.78 -12.24
N LYS A 66 13.64 13.28 -11.91
CA LYS A 66 12.41 14.08 -11.91
C LYS A 66 12.42 15.10 -10.75
N PRO A 67 11.75 16.26 -10.91
CA PRO A 67 11.84 17.36 -9.95
C PRO A 67 11.21 17.06 -8.57
N TRP A 68 10.44 15.98 -8.45
CA TRP A 68 9.87 15.51 -7.17
C TRP A 68 10.65 14.35 -6.54
N GLY A 69 11.80 13.97 -7.12
CA GLY A 69 12.68 12.96 -6.56
C GLY A 69 13.13 13.34 -5.15
N MET A 70 13.15 12.37 -4.25
CA MET A 70 13.54 12.57 -2.85
C MET A 70 14.78 11.79 -2.49
N ILE A 71 15.58 12.37 -1.60
CA ILE A 71 16.83 11.79 -1.14
C ILE A 71 16.58 11.13 0.20
N PHE A 72 16.76 9.81 0.25
CA PHE A 72 16.59 9.00 1.45
C PHE A 72 17.96 8.72 2.09
N PRO A 73 18.24 9.19 3.32
CA PRO A 73 19.53 8.96 3.98
C PRO A 73 19.89 7.48 4.12
N ARG A 74 18.89 6.62 4.34
CA ARG A 74 19.09 5.17 4.42
C ARG A 74 19.55 4.59 3.08
N ALA A 75 18.94 5.01 1.97
CA ALA A 75 19.36 4.60 0.63
C ALA A 75 20.79 5.05 0.30
N LEU A 76 21.20 6.25 0.73
CA LEU A 76 22.57 6.75 0.58
C LEU A 76 23.58 5.92 1.38
N ARG A 77 23.24 5.56 2.63
CA ARG A 77 24.07 4.68 3.45
C ARG A 77 24.23 3.31 2.79
N GLU A 78 23.16 2.75 2.24
CA GLU A 78 23.21 1.50 1.48
C GLU A 78 24.10 1.63 0.23
N ALA A 79 23.99 2.73 -0.53
CA ALA A 79 24.86 2.99 -1.68
C ALA A 79 26.35 3.07 -1.27
N SER A 80 26.66 3.74 -0.15
CA SER A 80 28.04 3.86 0.37
C SER A 80 28.61 2.52 0.83
N GLN A 81 27.77 1.61 1.33
CA GLN A 81 28.17 0.25 1.68
C GLN A 81 28.45 -0.58 0.42
N CYS A 82 27.63 -0.45 -0.61
CA CYS A 82 27.85 -1.10 -1.91
C CYS A 82 29.18 -0.68 -2.55
N ALA A 83 29.59 0.58 -2.37
CA ALA A 83 30.86 1.09 -2.89
C ALA A 83 32.10 0.38 -2.33
N ALA A 84 32.00 -0.20 -1.12
CA ALA A 84 33.08 -0.95 -0.48
C ALA A 84 33.14 -2.44 -0.91
N MET A 85 32.19 -2.91 -1.73
CA MET A 85 32.10 -4.30 -2.16
C MET A 85 32.93 -4.57 -3.43
N ASN A 86 33.41 -5.80 -3.58
CA ASN A 86 34.08 -6.23 -4.82
C ASN A 86 33.09 -6.30 -5.99
N PRO A 87 33.52 -6.13 -7.27
CA PRO A 87 32.63 -6.15 -8.43
C PRO A 87 31.77 -7.43 -8.56
N GLN A 88 32.33 -8.58 -8.17
CA GLN A 88 31.60 -9.87 -8.18
C GLN A 88 30.51 -9.93 -7.11
N GLN A 89 30.67 -9.22 -5.98
CA GLN A 89 29.67 -9.12 -4.92
C GLN A 89 28.58 -8.12 -5.32
N ILE A 90 28.94 -6.99 -5.94
CA ILE A 90 28.00 -6.00 -6.47
C ILE A 90 27.06 -6.66 -7.49
N ALA A 91 27.60 -7.43 -8.44
CA ALA A 91 26.81 -8.12 -9.45
C ALA A 91 25.83 -9.16 -8.87
N LYS A 92 26.10 -9.69 -7.68
CA LYS A 92 25.22 -10.64 -6.99
C LYS A 92 24.24 -9.97 -6.03
N ASN A 93 24.52 -8.74 -5.62
CA ASN A 93 23.68 -7.98 -4.71
C ASN A 93 22.71 -7.13 -5.51
N TRP A 94 21.43 -7.54 -5.50
CA TRP A 94 20.35 -6.83 -6.18
C TRP A 94 20.34 -5.34 -5.85
N VAL A 95 20.49 -4.95 -4.59
CA VAL A 95 20.50 -3.54 -4.16
C VAL A 95 21.64 -2.76 -4.81
N CYS A 96 22.84 -3.34 -4.84
CA CYS A 96 24.02 -2.69 -5.39
C CYS A 96 24.02 -2.64 -6.93
N ALA A 97 23.34 -3.58 -7.59
CA ALA A 97 23.24 -3.65 -9.04
C ALA A 97 22.45 -2.50 -9.69
N HIS A 98 21.69 -1.71 -8.92
CA HIS A 98 20.94 -0.55 -9.43
C HIS A 98 21.79 0.71 -9.60
N TYR A 99 23.00 0.73 -9.04
CA TYR A 99 23.89 1.88 -9.12
C TYR A 99 24.90 1.71 -10.25
N THR A 100 25.13 2.79 -10.99
CA THR A 100 26.22 2.83 -11.96
C THR A 100 27.58 2.81 -11.25
N PRO A 101 28.66 2.35 -11.91
CA PRO A 101 30.01 2.42 -11.34
C PRO A 101 30.41 3.83 -10.89
N ALA A 102 29.96 4.86 -11.61
CA ALA A 102 30.19 6.25 -11.25
C ALA A 102 29.48 6.64 -9.95
N GLN A 103 28.20 6.28 -9.79
CA GLN A 103 27.44 6.50 -8.56
C GLN A 103 28.02 5.73 -7.38
N LEU A 104 28.52 4.50 -7.58
CA LEU A 104 29.18 3.75 -6.51
C LEU A 104 30.48 4.43 -6.06
N HIS A 105 31.30 4.91 -7.01
CA HIS A 105 32.51 5.66 -6.67
C HIS A 105 32.18 6.95 -5.90
N GLU A 106 31.15 7.69 -6.32
CA GLU A 106 30.67 8.87 -5.62
C GLU A 106 30.13 8.53 -4.23
N ALA A 107 29.29 7.50 -4.12
CA ALA A 107 28.70 7.07 -2.85
C ALA A 107 29.75 6.63 -1.81
N GLY A 108 30.87 6.08 -2.26
CA GLY A 108 32.00 5.71 -1.39
C GLY A 108 32.60 6.91 -0.65
N GLN A 109 32.50 8.11 -1.20
CA GLN A 109 33.00 9.34 -0.56
C GLN A 109 32.15 9.75 0.65
N PHE A 110 30.90 9.28 0.71
CA PHE A 110 29.96 9.59 1.79
C PHE A 110 29.93 8.53 2.89
N ALA A 111 30.85 7.55 2.85
CA ALA A 111 30.93 6.49 3.85
C ALA A 111 31.14 7.11 5.25
N GLY A 112 30.26 6.76 6.20
CA GLY A 112 30.33 7.24 7.58
C GLY A 112 29.78 8.65 7.82
N PHE A 113 29.18 9.30 6.83
CA PHE A 113 28.58 10.63 7.02
C PHE A 113 27.39 10.58 7.98
N SER A 114 27.28 11.63 8.80
CA SER A 114 26.12 11.89 9.67
C SER A 114 24.96 12.52 8.89
N ASP A 115 23.75 12.45 9.43
CA ASP A 115 22.57 13.06 8.79
C ASP A 115 22.71 14.58 8.65
N ALA A 116 23.48 15.23 9.53
CA ALA A 116 23.78 16.65 9.42
C ALA A 116 24.66 16.96 8.20
N GLN A 117 25.65 16.12 7.91
CA GLN A 117 26.49 16.24 6.71
C GLN A 117 25.69 15.97 5.44
N PHE A 118 24.81 14.96 5.44
CA PHE A 118 23.90 14.73 4.30
C PHE A 118 22.98 15.93 4.05
N ARG A 119 22.44 16.56 5.09
CA ARG A 119 21.65 17.79 4.94
C ARG A 119 22.45 18.95 4.36
N ALA A 120 23.73 19.06 4.67
CA ALA A 120 24.60 20.09 4.08
C ALA A 120 24.83 19.83 2.58
N LEU A 121 25.11 18.59 2.20
CA LEU A 121 25.28 18.18 0.79
C LEU A 121 23.98 18.28 -0.03
N TRP A 122 22.83 18.04 0.60
CA TRP A 122 21.53 18.23 -0.06
C TRP A 122 21.35 19.67 -0.52
N ARG A 123 21.76 20.65 0.29
CA ARG A 123 21.65 22.08 -0.04
C ARG A 123 22.54 22.50 -1.21
N THR A 124 23.62 21.77 -1.47
CA THR A 124 24.52 22.06 -2.61
C THR A 124 24.06 21.36 -3.89
N GLY A 125 23.07 20.47 -3.83
CA GLY A 125 22.63 19.65 -4.96
C GLY A 125 23.57 18.47 -5.27
N ALA A 126 24.59 18.23 -4.44
CA ALA A 126 25.58 17.17 -4.67
C ALA A 126 24.99 15.75 -4.60
N LEU A 127 23.79 15.59 -4.04
CA LEU A 127 23.15 14.28 -3.86
C LEU A 127 22.09 13.98 -4.94
N ASN A 128 21.86 14.88 -5.90
CA ASN A 128 20.76 14.75 -6.86
C ASN A 128 20.80 13.45 -7.68
N SER A 129 22.00 12.92 -7.95
CA SER A 129 22.20 11.63 -8.65
C SER A 129 21.68 10.41 -7.88
N PHE A 130 21.33 10.57 -6.59
CA PHE A 130 20.77 9.56 -5.71
C PHE A 130 19.30 9.82 -5.37
N ALA A 131 18.65 10.77 -6.03
CA ALA A 131 17.23 11.03 -5.85
C ALA A 131 16.40 9.82 -6.32
N ARG A 132 15.35 9.50 -5.56
CA ARG A 132 14.49 8.34 -5.76
C ARG A 132 13.03 8.74 -5.81
N GLU A 133 12.25 7.97 -6.56
CA GLU A 133 10.81 8.15 -6.63
C GLU A 133 10.20 7.89 -5.23
N PRO A 134 9.42 8.82 -4.67
CA PRO A 134 8.76 8.64 -3.39
C PRO A 134 7.51 7.77 -3.54
N SER A 135 7.68 6.52 -3.96
CA SER A 135 6.61 5.55 -4.22
C SER A 135 5.62 5.44 -3.06
N GLN A 136 6.09 5.52 -1.81
CA GLN A 136 5.24 5.45 -0.61
C GLN A 136 4.18 6.56 -0.59
N LEU A 137 4.52 7.77 -1.04
CA LEU A 137 3.54 8.87 -1.12
C LEU A 137 2.54 8.64 -2.25
N MET A 138 2.98 8.03 -3.36
CA MET A 138 2.08 7.64 -4.45
C MET A 138 1.14 6.51 -4.01
N GLU A 139 1.65 5.51 -3.28
CA GLU A 139 0.85 4.44 -2.68
C GLU A 139 -0.14 5.03 -1.65
N CYS A 140 0.31 5.94 -0.79
CA CYS A 140 -0.57 6.65 0.16
C CYS A 140 -1.68 7.42 -0.56
N PHE A 141 -1.34 8.10 -1.64
CA PHE A 141 -2.32 8.86 -2.42
C PHE A 141 -3.31 7.94 -3.13
N LEU A 142 -2.86 6.90 -3.82
CA LEU A 142 -3.74 6.01 -4.59
C LEU A 142 -4.49 5.00 -3.71
N GLU A 143 -3.75 4.17 -2.95
CA GLU A 143 -4.31 3.11 -2.11
C GLU A 143 -4.96 3.63 -0.83
N GLY A 144 -4.55 4.83 -0.38
CA GLY A 144 -5.14 5.51 0.77
C GLY A 144 -6.20 6.51 0.34
N PHE A 145 -5.80 7.68 -0.13
CA PHE A 145 -6.71 8.82 -0.34
C PHE A 145 -7.73 8.59 -1.47
N VAL A 146 -7.28 8.26 -2.68
CA VAL A 146 -8.16 8.08 -3.85
C VAL A 146 -9.10 6.90 -3.64
N LEU A 147 -8.58 5.77 -3.16
CA LEU A 147 -9.39 4.59 -2.87
C LEU A 147 -10.42 4.87 -1.76
N PHE A 148 -10.02 5.56 -0.67
CA PHE A 148 -10.94 5.99 0.39
C PHE A 148 -12.07 6.85 -0.15
N VAL A 149 -11.73 7.94 -0.86
CA VAL A 149 -12.70 8.90 -1.39
C VAL A 149 -13.68 8.21 -2.33
N PHE A 150 -13.18 7.37 -3.24
CA PHE A 150 -14.02 6.61 -4.15
C PHE A 150 -15.00 5.70 -3.39
N LEU A 151 -14.49 4.84 -2.49
CA LEU A 151 -15.33 3.87 -1.79
C LEU A 151 -16.31 4.56 -0.83
N TRP A 152 -15.86 5.61 -0.13
CA TRP A 152 -16.69 6.41 0.75
C TRP A 152 -17.84 7.08 0.00
N ILE A 153 -17.58 7.69 -1.15
CA ILE A 153 -18.63 8.29 -1.99
C ILE A 153 -19.53 7.20 -2.57
N TYR A 154 -18.96 6.10 -3.04
CA TYR A 154 -19.72 5.00 -3.64
C TYR A 154 -20.65 4.33 -2.62
N SER A 155 -20.24 4.19 -1.36
CA SER A 155 -20.99 3.55 -0.28
C SER A 155 -22.05 4.44 0.38
N ARG A 156 -22.14 5.74 0.06
CA ARG A 156 -23.17 6.65 0.63
C ARG A 156 -24.60 6.25 0.30
N LYS A 157 -24.80 5.42 -0.72
CA LYS A 157 -26.10 4.87 -1.12
C LYS A 157 -26.10 3.38 -0.84
N PRO A 158 -27.25 2.77 -0.47
CA PRO A 158 -27.36 1.32 -0.35
C PRO A 158 -26.87 0.63 -1.64
N ARG A 159 -25.91 -0.29 -1.50
CA ARG A 159 -25.34 -1.06 -2.63
C ARG A 159 -25.66 -2.54 -2.50
N LYS A 160 -25.75 -3.19 -3.65
CA LYS A 160 -25.86 -4.64 -3.74
C LYS A 160 -24.64 -5.28 -3.07
N ARG A 161 -24.84 -6.44 -2.42
CA ARG A 161 -23.75 -7.25 -1.88
C ARG A 161 -22.67 -7.49 -2.94
N TYR A 162 -21.42 -7.56 -2.51
CA TYR A 162 -20.19 -7.73 -3.29
C TYR A 162 -19.75 -6.48 -4.07
N ALA A 163 -20.57 -5.42 -4.15
CA ALA A 163 -20.22 -4.27 -4.97
C ALA A 163 -19.05 -3.48 -4.38
N ILE A 164 -19.06 -3.24 -3.07
CA ILE A 164 -18.04 -2.39 -2.42
C ILE A 164 -16.73 -3.16 -2.30
N SER A 165 -16.77 -4.41 -1.82
CA SER A 165 -15.60 -5.31 -1.79
C SER A 165 -15.03 -5.59 -3.17
N GLY A 166 -15.87 -5.75 -4.20
CA GLY A 166 -15.44 -5.90 -5.59
C GLY A 166 -14.69 -4.68 -6.11
N TRP A 167 -15.21 -3.47 -5.87
CA TRP A 167 -14.50 -2.24 -6.22
C TRP A 167 -13.21 -2.03 -5.43
N PHE A 168 -13.21 -2.34 -4.13
CA PHE A 168 -12.00 -2.29 -3.30
C PHE A 168 -10.92 -3.19 -3.89
N ALA A 169 -11.22 -4.47 -4.12
CA ALA A 169 -10.25 -5.44 -4.63
C ALA A 169 -9.73 -5.05 -6.03
N LEU A 170 -10.64 -4.63 -6.92
CA LEU A 170 -10.27 -4.21 -8.27
C LEU A 170 -9.37 -2.97 -8.26
N LEU A 171 -9.78 -1.90 -7.58
CA LEU A 171 -9.04 -0.65 -7.57
C LEU A 171 -7.72 -0.77 -6.82
N TYR A 172 -7.70 -1.42 -5.66
CA TYR A 172 -6.45 -1.68 -4.95
C TYR A 172 -5.49 -2.50 -5.81
N GLY A 173 -5.97 -3.57 -6.46
CA GLY A 173 -5.14 -4.39 -7.35
C GLY A 173 -4.59 -3.59 -8.54
N VAL A 174 -5.40 -2.75 -9.17
CA VAL A 174 -4.97 -1.88 -10.27
C VAL A 174 -3.96 -0.83 -9.80
N PHE A 175 -4.20 -0.16 -8.67
CA PHE A 175 -3.27 0.83 -8.12
C PHE A 175 -1.94 0.20 -7.74
N ARG A 176 -1.97 -0.93 -7.03
CA ARG A 176 -0.78 -1.68 -6.63
C ARG A 176 0.02 -2.12 -7.86
N PHE A 177 -0.64 -2.70 -8.86
CA PHE A 177 0.00 -3.07 -10.12
C PHE A 177 0.65 -1.87 -10.83
N SER A 178 -0.01 -0.70 -10.80
CA SER A 178 0.47 0.51 -11.48
C SER A 178 1.69 1.13 -10.78
N VAL A 179 1.68 1.22 -9.44
CA VAL A 179 2.79 1.84 -8.69
C VAL A 179 4.03 0.97 -8.70
N GLU A 180 3.88 -0.33 -8.86
CA GLU A 180 4.98 -1.27 -8.89
C GLU A 180 5.92 -1.06 -10.10
N PHE A 181 5.48 -0.40 -11.18
CA PHE A 181 6.36 0.04 -12.28
C PHE A 181 7.32 1.17 -11.90
N ILE A 182 7.07 1.84 -10.78
CA ILE A 182 7.85 2.97 -10.26
C ILE A 182 8.70 2.51 -9.06
N ARG A 183 8.43 1.31 -8.54
CA ARG A 183 8.96 0.82 -7.27
C ARG A 183 10.13 -0.13 -7.52
N ASP A 184 11.20 0.01 -6.72
CA ASP A 184 12.25 -1.00 -6.72
C ASP A 184 11.69 -2.33 -6.18
N PRO A 185 12.02 -3.48 -6.79
CA PRO A 185 11.63 -4.77 -6.24
C PRO A 185 12.25 -4.96 -4.86
N ASP A 186 11.50 -5.58 -3.93
CA ASP A 186 11.98 -5.78 -2.57
C ASP A 186 13.32 -6.54 -2.58
N PRO A 187 14.32 -6.12 -1.76
CA PRO A 187 15.68 -6.68 -1.79
C PRO A 187 15.78 -8.21 -1.63
N GLN A 188 14.79 -8.82 -0.99
CA GLN A 188 14.73 -10.27 -0.74
C GLN A 188 14.19 -11.09 -1.90
N LEU A 189 13.39 -10.49 -2.79
CA LEU A 189 12.62 -11.21 -3.81
C LEU A 189 13.06 -10.87 -5.25
N GLY A 190 13.58 -9.66 -5.49
CA GLY A 190 14.00 -9.21 -6.82
C GLY A 190 12.87 -9.26 -7.87
N TYR A 191 13.22 -9.24 -9.16
CA TYR A 191 12.27 -9.59 -10.23
C TYR A 191 12.09 -11.10 -10.29
N LEU A 192 10.83 -11.53 -10.43
CA LEU A 192 10.48 -12.93 -10.56
C LEU A 192 10.84 -13.44 -11.96
N LEU A 193 11.17 -14.74 -12.03
CA LEU A 193 11.41 -15.49 -13.27
C LEU A 193 12.57 -14.98 -14.14
N GLY A 194 13.42 -14.08 -13.63
CA GLY A 194 14.57 -13.55 -14.39
C GLY A 194 14.18 -12.70 -15.60
N THR A 195 12.92 -12.27 -15.70
CA THR A 195 12.41 -11.54 -16.87
C THR A 195 12.63 -10.02 -16.81
N GLY A 196 13.03 -9.48 -15.65
CA GLY A 196 13.38 -8.05 -15.49
C GLY A 196 12.20 -7.07 -15.52
N TRP A 197 10.96 -7.56 -15.58
CA TRP A 197 9.76 -6.71 -15.63
C TRP A 197 8.65 -7.09 -14.66
N MET A 198 8.64 -8.31 -14.11
CA MET A 198 7.56 -8.80 -13.24
C MET A 198 8.01 -8.92 -11.77
N THR A 199 7.39 -8.15 -10.88
CA THR A 199 7.66 -8.22 -9.43
C THR A 199 6.62 -9.07 -8.69
N MET A 200 6.90 -9.42 -7.43
CA MET A 200 5.92 -10.04 -6.53
C MET A 200 4.68 -9.18 -6.31
N GLY A 201 4.83 -7.84 -6.27
CA GLY A 201 3.70 -6.93 -6.17
C GLY A 201 2.74 -7.04 -7.35
N GLN A 202 3.25 -7.12 -8.57
CA GLN A 202 2.44 -7.29 -9.78
C GLN A 202 1.75 -8.65 -9.82
N LEU A 203 2.49 -9.73 -9.51
CA LEU A 203 1.93 -11.09 -9.49
C LEU A 203 0.82 -11.23 -8.46
N LEU A 204 1.00 -10.68 -7.25
CA LEU A 204 -0.01 -10.72 -6.19
C LEU A 204 -1.23 -9.83 -6.48
N SER A 205 -1.06 -8.78 -7.29
CA SER A 205 -2.16 -7.89 -7.68
C SER A 205 -3.11 -8.53 -8.69
N MET A 206 -2.61 -9.41 -9.57
CA MET A 206 -3.41 -10.04 -10.63
C MET A 206 -4.59 -10.89 -10.10
N PRO A 207 -4.40 -11.82 -9.15
CA PRO A 207 -5.50 -12.56 -8.54
C PRO A 207 -6.55 -11.65 -7.90
N LEU A 208 -6.12 -10.53 -7.31
CA LEU A 208 -7.03 -9.60 -6.65
C LEU A 208 -7.86 -8.78 -7.66
N ILE A 209 -7.26 -8.38 -8.78
CA ILE A 209 -7.98 -7.75 -9.90
C ILE A 209 -9.05 -8.72 -10.43
N VAL A 210 -8.69 -9.98 -10.66
CA VAL A 210 -9.62 -11.02 -11.11
C VAL A 210 -10.73 -11.25 -10.09
N ALA A 211 -10.39 -11.35 -8.80
CA ALA A 211 -11.37 -11.49 -7.72
C ALA A 211 -12.32 -10.29 -7.65
N GLY A 212 -11.81 -9.06 -7.82
CA GLY A 212 -12.63 -7.85 -7.87
C GLY A 212 -13.64 -7.87 -9.02
N LEU A 213 -13.19 -8.21 -10.23
CA LEU A 213 -14.07 -8.37 -11.39
C LEU A 213 -15.14 -9.46 -11.16
N PHE A 214 -14.75 -10.58 -10.57
CA PHE A 214 -15.65 -11.67 -10.24
C PHE A 214 -16.72 -11.27 -9.20
N LEU A 215 -16.33 -10.56 -8.14
CA LEU A 215 -17.26 -10.05 -7.13
C LEU A 215 -18.24 -9.02 -7.72
N LEU A 216 -17.75 -8.11 -8.57
CA LEU A 216 -18.62 -7.17 -9.28
C LEU A 216 -19.61 -7.88 -10.21
N TRP A 217 -19.19 -8.96 -10.86
CA TRP A 217 -20.08 -9.81 -11.66
C TRP A 217 -21.13 -10.52 -10.80
N LEU A 218 -20.75 -11.09 -9.65
CA LEU A 218 -21.69 -11.69 -8.70
C LEU A 218 -22.69 -10.67 -8.16
N SER A 219 -22.23 -9.44 -7.90
CA SER A 219 -23.07 -8.35 -7.41
C SER A 219 -24.26 -8.04 -8.32
N ARG A 220 -24.08 -8.19 -9.65
CA ARG A 220 -25.17 -7.96 -10.63
C ARG A 220 -26.36 -8.88 -10.39
N ARG A 221 -26.12 -10.09 -9.89
CA ARG A 221 -27.12 -11.13 -9.61
C ARG A 221 -27.83 -10.95 -8.27
N GLN A 222 -27.37 -10.03 -7.43
CA GLN A 222 -27.95 -9.81 -6.10
C GLN A 222 -29.22 -8.95 -6.19
N PRO A 223 -30.21 -9.19 -5.31
CA PRO A 223 -31.40 -8.36 -5.20
C PRO A 223 -31.03 -6.92 -4.86
N ALA A 224 -31.89 -5.98 -5.26
CA ALA A 224 -31.70 -4.59 -4.87
C ALA A 224 -31.72 -4.46 -3.34
N PRO A 225 -30.89 -3.59 -2.74
CA PRO A 225 -30.94 -3.34 -1.32
C PRO A 225 -32.33 -2.84 -0.93
N PRO A 226 -32.88 -3.24 0.23
CA PRO A 226 -34.14 -2.68 0.70
C PRO A 226 -34.02 -1.16 0.83
N VAL A 227 -34.99 -0.43 0.27
CA VAL A 227 -35.07 1.02 0.44
C VAL A 227 -35.38 1.30 1.92
N PRO A 228 -34.64 2.20 2.60
CA PRO A 228 -35.01 2.62 3.94
C PRO A 228 -36.43 3.20 3.89
N VAL A 229 -37.40 2.47 4.45
CA VAL A 229 -38.76 2.99 4.59
C VAL A 229 -38.71 4.02 5.73
N PRO A 230 -39.18 5.26 5.53
CA PRO A 230 -39.31 6.21 6.63
C PRO A 230 -40.15 5.55 7.74
N VAL A 231 -39.59 5.43 8.94
CA VAL A 231 -40.36 4.97 10.09
C VAL A 231 -41.48 6.00 10.29
N PRO A 232 -42.76 5.60 10.30
CA PRO A 232 -43.84 6.52 10.63
C PRO A 232 -43.53 7.11 12.00
N VAL A 233 -43.41 8.44 12.08
CA VAL A 233 -43.34 9.12 13.37
C VAL A 233 -44.62 8.73 14.08
N LEU A 234 -44.50 7.89 15.12
CA LEU A 234 -45.61 7.61 16.02
C LEU A 234 -45.98 8.95 16.64
N VAL A 235 -47.03 9.57 16.11
CA VAL A 235 -47.66 10.73 16.73
C VAL A 235 -48.08 10.26 18.11
N SER A 236 -47.40 10.74 19.14
CA SER A 236 -47.74 10.46 20.53
C SER A 236 -49.18 10.93 20.75
N VAL A 237 -50.11 9.99 20.84
CA VAL A 237 -51.47 10.29 21.27
C VAL A 237 -51.37 10.80 22.70
N PRO A 238 -51.83 12.03 23.02
CA PRO A 238 -51.82 12.51 24.39
C PRO A 238 -52.73 11.61 25.21
N VAL A 239 -52.17 11.00 26.26
CA VAL A 239 -52.95 10.28 27.27
C VAL A 239 -53.72 11.35 28.03
N THR A 240 -55.02 11.46 27.76
CA THR A 240 -55.93 12.22 28.62
C THR A 240 -56.07 11.46 29.93
N GLU A 241 -55.42 11.95 30.99
CA GLU A 241 -55.67 11.52 32.36
C GLU A 241 -57.12 11.87 32.72
N ALA A 242 -57.85 10.89 33.25
CA ALA A 242 -59.24 10.98 33.67
C ALA A 242 -59.35 11.41 35.14
#